data_AF-A0AAV0KJV1-F1
#
_entry.id   AF-A0AAV0KJV1-F1
#
_cell.length_a   1.000
_cell.length_b   1.000
_cell.length_c   1.000
_cell.angle_alpha   90.00
_cell.angle_beta   90.00
_cell.angle_gamma   90.00
#
_symmetry.space_group_name_H-M   'P 1'
#
loop_
_entity.id
_entity.type
_entity.pdbx_description
1 polymer ?
#
loop_
_entity_poly.entity_id
_entity_poly.type
_entity_poly.pdbx_seq_one_letter_code
_entity_poly.pdbx_strand_id
1 'polypeptide(L)'
;MACERDECKAVFHRGRLHVIGGYRTEMQGRFERGAEVFDTGAAWRWGPVQDGFLETAACPRSCAVDDGDGVLYMCRRGEVVARRGDTWRLVAVLPDDVGNPEYVAAWGEGRKMLVVGSARYGEPRQVYMLDLKALAWEKLETPPAEYSGHVQGGCLVEI
;
A
#
# COMPACT_ATOMS: atom_id res chain seq x y z
N MET A 1 22.82 8.61 6.01
CA MET A 1 22.54 9.39 4.77
C MET A 1 21.20 8.91 4.25
N ALA A 2 20.35 9.82 3.79
CA ALA A 2 19.07 9.45 3.18
C ALA A 2 19.30 8.72 1.84
N CYS A 3 18.48 7.73 1.52
CA CYS A 3 18.56 7.00 0.26
C CYS A 3 17.61 7.61 -0.78
N GLU A 4 18.11 7.88 -1.98
CA GLU A 4 17.27 8.19 -3.14
C GLU A 4 16.39 6.98 -3.50
N ARG A 5 15.11 7.23 -3.78
CA ARG A 5 14.13 6.18 -4.08
C ARG A 5 13.11 6.67 -5.12
N ASP A 6 13.17 6.08 -6.29
CA ASP A 6 12.11 6.09 -7.29
C ASP A 6 11.03 5.07 -6.95
N GLU A 7 9.81 5.35 -7.40
CA GLU A 7 8.63 4.51 -7.19
C GLU A 7 8.58 3.96 -5.76
N CYS A 8 8.66 4.80 -4.72
CA CYS A 8 8.48 4.40 -3.33
C CYS A 8 7.05 4.65 -2.85
N LYS A 9 6.63 4.03 -1.74
CA LYS A 9 5.37 4.37 -1.06
C LYS A 9 5.65 5.30 0.11
N ALA A 10 5.00 6.45 0.12
CA ALA A 10 4.93 7.31 1.29
C ALA A 10 3.61 7.06 2.07
N VAL A 11 3.70 6.89 3.39
CA VAL A 11 2.55 6.77 4.28
C VAL A 11 2.81 7.51 5.58
N PHE A 12 1.81 8.23 6.09
CA PHE A 12 1.86 8.75 7.45
C PHE A 12 1.45 7.65 8.42
N HIS A 13 2.34 7.33 9.36
CA HIS A 13 2.16 6.27 10.33
C HIS A 13 2.69 6.74 11.69
N ARG A 14 1.84 6.69 12.72
CA ARG A 14 2.19 7.11 14.09
C ARG A 14 2.83 8.50 14.15
N GLY A 15 2.25 9.46 13.43
CA GLY A 15 2.68 10.85 13.41
C GLY A 15 4.01 11.11 12.69
N ARG A 16 4.53 10.16 11.93
CA ARG A 16 5.76 10.32 11.13
C ARG A 16 5.54 9.87 9.69
N LEU A 17 6.35 10.39 8.78
CA LEU A 17 6.31 10.00 7.37
C LEU A 17 7.22 8.80 7.13
N HIS A 18 6.64 7.67 6.76
CA HIS A 18 7.35 6.46 6.39
C HIS A 18 7.45 6.37 4.87
N VAL A 19 8.67 6.23 4.35
CA VAL A 19 8.95 5.96 2.93
C VAL A 19 9.43 4.52 2.79
N ILE A 20 8.68 3.72 2.06
CA ILE A 20 8.79 2.26 2.03
C ILE A 20 9.08 1.78 0.61
N GLY A 21 10.04 0.88 0.48
CA GLY A 21 10.38 0.21 -0.78
C GLY A 21 10.95 1.16 -1.83
N GLY A 22 10.48 1.00 -3.06
CA GLY A 22 11.05 1.66 -4.23
C GLY A 22 12.41 1.13 -4.62
N TYR A 23 13.10 1.84 -5.50
CA TYR A 23 14.44 1.49 -5.96
C TYR A 23 15.24 2.77 -6.21
N ARG A 24 16.56 2.69 -6.21
CA ARG A 24 17.38 3.81 -6.64
C ARG A 24 17.29 4.00 -8.15
N THR A 25 17.47 5.22 -8.63
CA THR A 25 17.38 5.58 -10.05
C THR A 25 18.22 4.68 -10.95
N GLU A 26 19.44 4.31 -10.52
CA GLU A 26 20.34 3.42 -11.25
C GLU A 26 19.94 1.93 -11.20
N MET A 27 18.94 1.59 -10.39
CA MET A 27 18.44 0.25 -10.13
C MET A 27 16.98 0.09 -10.55
N GLN A 28 16.56 0.79 -11.61
CA GLN A 28 15.19 0.81 -12.09
C GLN A 28 14.55 -0.60 -12.17
N GLY A 29 13.37 -0.75 -11.57
CA GLY A 29 12.62 -2.01 -11.51
C GLY A 29 13.12 -3.02 -10.47
N ARG A 30 14.27 -2.79 -9.82
CA ARG A 30 14.81 -3.65 -8.76
C ARG A 30 14.38 -3.14 -7.40
N PHE A 31 13.12 -3.38 -7.07
CA PHE A 31 12.54 -2.96 -5.79
C PHE A 31 13.36 -3.43 -4.58
N GLU A 32 13.50 -2.55 -3.61
CA GLU A 32 14.14 -2.78 -2.34
C GLU A 32 13.12 -3.13 -1.25
N ARG A 33 13.62 -3.64 -0.13
CA ARG A 33 12.83 -4.05 1.04
C ARG A 33 12.88 -3.06 2.19
N GLY A 34 13.66 -1.99 2.04
CA GLY A 34 13.92 -1.04 3.10
C GLY A 34 12.78 -0.06 3.33
N ALA A 35 12.86 0.65 4.45
CA ALA A 35 12.08 1.85 4.69
C ALA A 35 12.91 2.90 5.44
N GLU A 36 12.57 4.17 5.26
CA GLU A 36 13.11 5.29 6.01
C GLU A 36 11.98 6.08 6.65
N VAL A 37 12.23 6.64 7.82
CA VAL A 37 11.24 7.42 8.55
C VAL A 37 11.74 8.85 8.66
N PHE A 38 10.96 9.77 8.13
CA PHE A 38 11.19 11.20 8.31
C PHE A 38 10.47 11.67 9.57
N ASP A 39 11.23 12.26 10.48
CA ASP A 39 10.70 12.90 11.68
C ASP A 39 10.11 14.26 11.29
N THR A 40 8.78 14.36 11.32
CA THR A 40 8.02 15.59 11.04
C THR A 40 7.87 16.49 12.27
N GLY A 41 8.43 16.11 13.42
CA GLY A 41 8.49 16.92 14.63
C GLY A 41 9.72 17.83 14.67
N ALA A 42 10.21 18.10 15.87
CA ALA A 42 11.28 19.09 16.10
C ALA A 42 12.61 18.75 15.42
N ALA A 43 12.92 17.46 15.20
CA ALA A 43 14.22 17.06 14.65
C ALA A 43 14.33 17.27 13.13
N TRP A 44 13.20 17.29 12.40
CA TRP A 44 13.10 17.55 10.96
C TRP A 44 14.16 16.84 10.11
N ARG A 45 14.30 15.52 10.30
CA ARG A 45 15.38 14.73 9.68
C ARG A 45 14.94 13.32 9.35
N TRP A 46 15.65 12.72 8.40
CA TRP A 46 15.57 11.29 8.13
C TRP A 46 16.24 10.48 9.24
N GLY A 47 15.58 9.42 9.66
CA GLY A 47 16.18 8.34 10.44
C GLY A 47 17.10 7.44 9.59
N PRO A 48 17.72 6.43 10.21
CA PRO A 48 18.46 5.42 9.47
C PRO A 48 17.53 4.58 8.58
N VAL A 49 18.09 4.02 7.51
CA VAL A 49 17.42 3.00 6.69
C VAL A 49 17.14 1.77 7.55
N GLN A 50 15.90 1.31 7.52
CA GLN A 50 15.46 0.06 8.13
C GLN A 50 15.44 -1.01 7.05
N ASP A 51 16.53 -1.78 6.96
CA ASP A 51 16.60 -2.92 6.08
C ASP A 51 15.60 -4.01 6.50
N GLY A 52 15.00 -4.69 5.53
CA GLY A 52 14.07 -5.80 5.79
C GLY A 52 12.71 -5.37 6.35
N PHE A 53 12.34 -4.09 6.26
CA PHE A 53 11.00 -3.61 6.60
C PHE A 53 9.91 -4.40 5.88
N LEU A 54 10.13 -4.71 4.61
CA LEU A 54 9.34 -5.67 3.84
C LEU A 54 10.02 -7.04 3.85
N GLU A 55 9.23 -8.11 4.03
CA GLU A 55 9.76 -9.48 3.93
C GLU A 55 10.29 -9.78 2.53
N THR A 56 9.57 -9.32 1.50
CA THR A 56 9.92 -9.48 0.07
C THR A 56 9.82 -8.12 -0.62
N ALA A 57 10.72 -7.86 -1.57
CA ALA A 57 10.66 -6.67 -2.40
C ALA A 57 9.34 -6.67 -3.19
N ALA A 58 8.63 -5.55 -3.18
CA ALA A 58 7.31 -5.44 -3.81
C ALA A 58 7.15 -4.08 -4.48
N CYS A 59 6.38 -4.04 -5.56
CA CYS A 59 5.97 -2.79 -6.17
C CYS A 59 5.08 -2.02 -5.17
N PRO A 60 5.38 -0.75 -4.86
CA PRO A 60 4.64 -0.01 -3.84
C PRO A 60 3.22 0.38 -4.23
N ARG A 61 2.86 0.20 -5.51
CA ARG A 61 1.49 0.37 -6.01
C ARG A 61 0.47 -0.49 -5.24
N SER A 62 0.90 -1.62 -4.68
CA SER A 62 0.08 -2.50 -3.83
C SER A 62 0.34 -2.34 -2.32
N CYS A 63 1.07 -1.31 -1.88
CA CYS A 63 1.73 -1.31 -0.58
C CYS A 63 1.25 -0.19 0.38
N ALA A 64 1.11 -0.57 1.65
CA ALA A 64 0.93 0.21 2.87
C ALA A 64 -0.23 1.23 2.90
N VAL A 65 -1.29 0.88 3.62
CA VAL A 65 -2.29 1.81 4.17
C VAL A 65 -2.20 1.77 5.70
N ASP A 66 -2.39 2.92 6.35
CA ASP A 66 -2.45 3.02 7.80
C ASP A 66 -3.91 3.06 8.25
N ASP A 67 -4.25 2.37 9.35
CA ASP A 67 -5.61 2.37 9.91
C ASP A 67 -5.89 3.50 10.92
N GLY A 68 -4.95 4.42 11.14
CA GLY A 68 -5.04 5.46 12.16
C GLY A 68 -4.66 4.99 13.56
N ASP A 69 -4.76 3.69 13.84
CA ASP A 69 -4.41 3.06 15.12
C ASP A 69 -2.97 2.51 15.13
N GLY A 70 -2.22 2.80 14.06
CA GLY A 70 -0.82 2.44 13.95
C GLY A 70 -0.60 0.97 13.59
N VAL A 71 -1.48 0.40 12.76
CA VAL A 71 -1.26 -0.83 12.00
C VAL A 71 -1.13 -0.49 10.52
N LEU A 72 -0.12 -1.05 9.86
CA LEU A 72 0.04 -0.92 8.40
C LEU A 72 -0.50 -2.16 7.70
N TYR A 73 -1.21 -1.99 6.60
CA TYR A 73 -1.72 -3.08 5.78
C TYR A 73 -1.15 -3.02 4.38
N MET A 74 -0.83 -4.15 3.77
CA MET A 74 -0.39 -4.21 2.37
C MET A 74 -0.97 -5.42 1.66
N CYS A 75 -1.13 -5.30 0.34
CA CYS A 75 -1.44 -6.45 -0.50
C CYS A 75 -0.15 -7.12 -1.00
N ARG A 76 -0.08 -8.43 -0.84
CA ARG A 76 1.09 -9.24 -1.20
C ARG A 76 0.65 -10.62 -1.66
N ARG A 77 0.98 -11.00 -2.90
CA ARG A 77 0.77 -12.37 -3.43
C ARG A 77 -0.66 -12.91 -3.23
N GLY A 78 -1.68 -12.10 -3.49
CA GLY A 78 -3.08 -12.52 -3.29
C GLY A 78 -3.57 -12.38 -1.84
N GLU A 79 -2.75 -11.88 -0.92
CA GLU A 79 -3.08 -11.74 0.50
C GLU A 79 -3.09 -10.27 0.91
N VAL A 80 -3.85 -9.97 1.97
CA VAL A 80 -3.70 -8.76 2.77
C VAL A 80 -2.98 -9.13 4.05
N VAL A 81 -1.85 -8.47 4.32
CA VAL A 81 -1.06 -8.65 5.53
C VAL A 81 -1.03 -7.37 6.35
N ALA A 82 -1.10 -7.50 7.67
CA ALA A 82 -1.05 -6.41 8.64
C ALA A 82 0.26 -6.44 9.42
N ARG A 83 0.87 -5.27 9.61
CA ARG A 83 2.07 -5.07 10.42
C ARG A 83 1.71 -4.45 11.76
N ARG A 84 1.93 -5.22 12.83
CA ARG A 84 1.81 -4.76 14.22
C ARG A 84 3.18 -4.84 14.88
N GLY A 85 3.74 -3.70 15.24
CA GLY A 85 5.14 -3.64 15.68
C GLY A 85 6.05 -4.07 14.54
N ASP A 86 6.87 -5.11 14.78
CA ASP A 86 7.86 -5.57 13.81
C ASP A 86 7.47 -6.78 12.97
N THR A 87 6.23 -7.25 13.04
CA THR A 87 5.81 -8.48 12.36
C THR A 87 4.66 -8.25 11.39
N TRP A 88 4.79 -8.76 10.16
CA TRP A 88 3.71 -8.88 9.19
C TRP A 88 2.93 -10.19 9.41
N ARG A 89 1.60 -10.14 9.39
CA ARG A 89 0.74 -11.32 9.53
C ARG A 89 -0.41 -11.27 8.54
N LEU A 90 -0.78 -12.42 7.98
CA LEU A 90 -1.97 -12.58 7.15
C LEU A 90 -3.23 -12.17 7.93
N VAL A 91 -4.10 -11.37 7.28
CA VAL A 91 -5.40 -10.98 7.84
C VAL A 91 -6.57 -11.28 6.90
N ALA A 92 -6.37 -11.24 5.58
CA ALA A 92 -7.40 -11.60 4.61
C ALA A 92 -6.78 -12.13 3.31
N VAL A 93 -7.57 -12.83 2.51
CA VAL A 93 -7.23 -13.21 1.14
C VAL A 93 -7.95 -12.26 0.19
N LEU A 94 -7.27 -11.82 -0.88
CA LEU A 94 -7.86 -10.98 -1.92
C LEU A 94 -8.90 -11.77 -2.72
N PRO A 95 -10.01 -11.15 -3.12
CA PRO A 95 -10.89 -11.74 -4.14
C PRO A 95 -10.14 -12.03 -5.43
N ASP A 96 -10.48 -13.14 -6.10
CA ASP A 96 -9.76 -13.64 -7.28
C ASP A 96 -9.70 -12.61 -8.42
N ASP A 97 -10.75 -11.79 -8.57
CA ASP A 97 -10.87 -10.78 -9.60
C ASP A 97 -10.11 -9.46 -9.31
N VAL A 98 -9.43 -9.38 -8.15
CA VAL A 98 -8.42 -8.35 -7.81
C VAL A 98 -7.09 -8.93 -7.35
N GLY A 99 -6.78 -10.18 -7.72
CA GLY A 99 -5.53 -10.88 -7.34
C GLY A 99 -4.24 -10.18 -7.78
N ASN A 100 -4.32 -9.25 -8.74
CA ASN A 100 -3.27 -8.34 -9.15
C ASN A 100 -3.62 -6.87 -8.76
N PRO A 101 -3.36 -6.46 -7.51
CA PRO A 101 -3.67 -5.12 -7.03
C PRO A 101 -2.79 -4.05 -7.69
N GLU A 102 -3.43 -3.01 -8.22
CA GLU A 102 -2.78 -1.88 -8.91
C GLU A 102 -2.79 -0.61 -8.06
N TYR A 103 -3.77 -0.46 -7.16
CA TYR A 103 -3.88 0.68 -6.26
C TYR A 103 -4.53 0.28 -4.94
N VAL A 104 -4.00 0.80 -3.83
CA VAL A 104 -4.54 0.62 -2.48
C VAL A 104 -4.59 1.94 -1.72
N ALA A 105 -5.68 2.18 -1.00
CA ALA A 105 -5.89 3.38 -0.20
C ALA A 105 -6.63 3.09 1.10
N ALA A 106 -6.31 3.86 2.15
CA ALA A 106 -7.10 3.89 3.38
C ALA A 106 -8.39 4.67 3.13
N TRP A 107 -9.49 4.28 3.77
CA TRP A 107 -10.79 4.94 3.67
C TRP A 107 -11.50 4.98 5.03
N GLY A 108 -12.26 6.05 5.29
CA GLY A 108 -13.15 6.15 6.45
C GLY A 108 -12.38 6.11 7.76
N GLU A 109 -11.47 7.08 7.94
CA GLU A 109 -10.55 7.16 9.08
C GLU A 109 -9.65 5.91 9.22
N GLY A 110 -9.29 5.26 8.09
CA GLY A 110 -8.45 4.08 8.10
C GLY A 110 -9.15 2.78 8.51
N ARG A 111 -10.49 2.79 8.69
CA ARG A 111 -11.25 1.57 9.04
C ARG A 111 -11.48 0.64 7.87
N LYS A 112 -11.37 1.16 6.65
CA LYS A 112 -11.54 0.39 5.42
C LYS A 112 -10.34 0.55 4.51
N MET A 113 -10.09 -0.48 3.70
CA MET A 113 -9.04 -0.48 2.68
C MET A 113 -9.68 -0.67 1.31
N LEU A 114 -9.52 0.34 0.45
CA LEU A 114 -9.88 0.26 -0.95
C LEU A 114 -8.77 -0.49 -1.70
N VAL A 115 -9.17 -1.46 -2.53
CA VAL A 115 -8.29 -2.17 -3.45
C VAL A 115 -8.85 -2.07 -4.85
N VAL A 116 -8.05 -1.54 -5.76
CA VAL A 116 -8.32 -1.58 -7.20
C VAL A 116 -7.30 -2.49 -7.84
N GLY A 117 -7.77 -3.46 -8.59
CA GLY A 117 -6.92 -4.46 -9.21
C GLY A 117 -7.62 -5.18 -10.34
N SER A 118 -6.98 -6.21 -10.84
CA SER A 118 -7.49 -7.09 -11.89
C SER A 118 -7.22 -8.55 -11.52
N ALA A 119 -7.92 -9.48 -12.16
CA ALA A 119 -7.64 -10.91 -11.98
C ALA A 119 -6.21 -11.23 -12.47
N ARG A 120 -5.84 -10.64 -13.61
CA ARG A 120 -4.54 -10.79 -14.27
C ARG A 120 -4.19 -9.50 -15.00
N TYR A 121 -2.92 -9.36 -15.37
CA TYR A 121 -2.47 -8.23 -16.16
C TYR A 121 -3.28 -8.10 -17.47
N GLY A 122 -3.88 -6.92 -17.67
CA GLY A 122 -4.70 -6.60 -18.85
C GLY A 122 -6.19 -6.92 -18.73
N GLU A 123 -6.62 -7.61 -17.66
CA GLU A 123 -8.03 -7.90 -17.41
C GLU A 123 -8.80 -6.67 -16.88
N PRO A 124 -10.14 -6.68 -16.95
CA PRO A 124 -10.97 -5.60 -16.41
C PRO A 124 -10.70 -5.35 -14.93
N ARG A 125 -10.70 -4.07 -14.56
CA ARG A 125 -10.47 -3.66 -13.17
C ARG A 125 -11.70 -3.84 -12.33
N GLN A 126 -11.48 -4.37 -11.14
CA GLN A 126 -12.48 -4.51 -10.11
C GLN A 126 -12.08 -3.65 -8.93
N VAL A 127 -13.11 -3.18 -8.22
CA VAL A 127 -12.95 -2.31 -7.06
C VAL A 127 -13.59 -3.01 -5.88
N TYR A 128 -12.81 -3.19 -4.82
CA TYR A 128 -13.28 -3.79 -3.59
C TYR A 128 -12.91 -2.92 -2.40
N MET A 129 -13.75 -2.98 -1.38
CA MET A 129 -13.52 -2.38 -0.08
C MET A 129 -13.41 -3.51 0.95
N LEU A 130 -12.32 -3.53 1.71
CA LEU A 130 -12.16 -4.40 2.87
C LEU A 130 -12.50 -3.61 4.13
N ASP A 131 -13.45 -4.09 4.92
CA ASP A 131 -13.61 -3.65 6.30
C ASP A 131 -12.50 -4.28 7.15
N LEU A 132 -11.60 -3.46 7.71
CA LEU A 132 -10.41 -3.96 8.42
C LEU A 132 -10.73 -4.53 9.82
N LYS A 133 -11.92 -4.24 10.35
CA LYS A 133 -12.38 -4.77 11.64
C LYS A 133 -13.12 -6.09 11.46
N ALA A 134 -14.05 -6.14 10.51
CA ALA A 134 -14.84 -7.33 10.21
C ALA A 134 -14.10 -8.32 9.30
N LEU A 135 -13.03 -7.86 8.62
CA LEU A 135 -12.29 -8.59 7.59
C LEU A 135 -13.23 -9.10 6.49
N ALA A 136 -14.22 -8.28 6.13
CA ALA A 136 -15.24 -8.57 5.15
C ALA A 136 -15.05 -7.71 3.89
N TRP A 137 -15.17 -8.35 2.74
CA TRP A 137 -15.07 -7.70 1.44
C TRP A 137 -16.43 -7.25 0.93
N GLU A 138 -16.47 -6.04 0.39
CA GLU A 138 -17.59 -5.46 -0.34
C GLU A 138 -17.12 -5.11 -1.75
N LYS A 139 -17.80 -5.66 -2.77
CA LYS A 139 -17.54 -5.29 -4.15
C LYS A 139 -18.24 -3.97 -4.46
N LEU A 140 -17.49 -3.00 -4.98
CA LEU A 140 -18.04 -1.71 -5.38
C LEU A 140 -18.41 -1.73 -6.87
N GLU A 141 -19.29 -0.82 -7.25
CA GLU A 141 -19.65 -0.61 -8.66
C GLU A 141 -18.42 -0.17 -9.45
N THR A 142 -18.12 -0.91 -10.51
CA THR A 142 -17.01 -0.61 -11.41
C THR A 142 -17.51 0.24 -12.58
N PRO A 143 -16.74 1.25 -13.03
CA PRO A 143 -17.10 2.02 -14.22
C PRO A 143 -17.30 1.12 -15.44
N PRO A 144 -18.16 1.52 -16.41
CA PRO A 144 -18.27 0.87 -17.71
C PRO A 144 -16.91 0.68 -18.39
N ALA A 145 -16.81 -0.32 -19.26
CA ALA A 145 -15.55 -0.69 -19.89
C ALA A 145 -14.88 0.47 -20.66
N GLU A 146 -15.67 1.38 -21.25
CA GLU A 146 -15.14 2.58 -21.94
C GLU A 146 -14.43 3.57 -21.02
N TYR A 147 -14.65 3.49 -19.71
CA TYR A 147 -14.04 4.34 -18.69
C TYR A 147 -13.07 3.56 -17.77
N SER A 148 -12.73 2.32 -18.14
CA SER A 148 -11.79 1.47 -17.39
C SER A 148 -10.41 1.52 -18.04
N GLY A 149 -9.37 1.78 -17.23
CA GLY A 149 -7.97 1.85 -17.66
C GLY A 149 -7.00 1.73 -16.48
N HIS A 150 -5.70 1.68 -16.76
CA HIS A 150 -4.67 1.55 -15.72
C HIS A 150 -4.77 2.64 -14.67
N VAL A 151 -4.87 2.25 -13.39
CA VAL A 151 -4.83 3.19 -12.28
C VAL A 151 -3.36 3.46 -11.95
N GLN A 152 -2.87 4.65 -12.33
CA GLN A 152 -1.50 5.08 -12.03
C GLN A 152 -1.38 5.69 -10.64
N GLY A 153 -2.48 6.21 -10.10
CA GLY A 153 -2.56 6.80 -8.78
C GLY A 153 -3.98 7.24 -8.47
N GLY A 154 -4.19 7.67 -7.23
CA GLY A 154 -5.46 8.16 -6.74
C GLY A 154 -5.26 8.89 -5.43
N CYS A 155 -6.22 9.75 -5.10
CA CYS A 155 -6.30 10.39 -3.79
C CYS A 155 -7.71 10.21 -3.23
N LEU A 156 -7.78 10.17 -1.90
CA LEU A 156 -9.03 10.25 -1.16
C LEU A 156 -9.18 11.69 -0.67
N VAL A 157 -10.34 12.29 -0.94
CA VAL A 157 -10.73 13.58 -0.37
C VAL A 157 -12.01 13.34 0.42
N GLU A 158 -11.91 13.45 1.74
CA GLU A 158 -13.07 13.54 2.62
C GLU A 158 -13.41 15.04 2.76
N ILE A 159 -14.64 15.41 2.41
CA ILE A 159 -15.16 16.80 2.39
C ILE A 159 -16.17 16.97 3.53
#